data_AF-A0A6I2UCH7-F1
#
_entry.id   AF-A0A6I2UCH7-F1
#
_cell.length_a   1.000
_cell.length_b   1.000
_cell.length_c   1.000
_cell.angle_alpha   90.00
_cell.angle_beta   90.00
_cell.angle_gamma   90.00
#
_symmetry.space_group_name_H-M   'P 1'
#
loop_
_entity.id
_entity.type
_entity.pdbx_description
1 polymer ?
#
loop_
_entity_poly.entity_id
_entity_poly.type
_entity_poly.pdbx_seq_one_letter_code
_entity_poly.pdbx_strand_id
1 'polypeptide(L)'
;MKDASWKEYIEDEENVSYWLKWSGLLHSQIMQNKDYSMFSVIAYKPYKSDIGDMLQQMQELCNGWAYWIEDQHINGSTKCFLVIYWNPFYTNGDTIKNYVTGKIMVENAREKFLEVVVGIFNILYKVTPCHILEYQGLISFLESSISVKEPSIEMPDVPLYMDALLTQDADIFFGNNSVFIGSNNLLIVTMPPPSNICDERTVMDFLNAKELNYRHVQRLLIIDKKHIEREKNIYTRLWCMGRPSVKSIITANILGRLNGYYLNAWIISVPESKTDEARQQLQEFLAREEASYIMEAYNSKNIWWASLPGMAEPYAHPPAVGFASIDELLLHSGDEENV
;
A
#
# COMPACT_ATOMS: atom_id res chain seq x y z
N MET A 1 -30.63 -1.87 -35.91
CA MET A 1 -29.31 -1.84 -35.24
C MET A 1 -28.95 -0.38 -35.08
N LYS A 2 -28.88 0.13 -33.84
CA LYS A 2 -28.37 1.48 -33.59
C LYS A 2 -26.85 1.42 -33.80
N ASP A 3 -26.34 2.32 -34.63
CA ASP A 3 -24.90 2.47 -34.85
C ASP A 3 -24.21 2.76 -33.52
N ALA A 4 -23.26 1.90 -33.13
CA ALA A 4 -22.35 2.16 -32.04
C ALA A 4 -21.51 3.39 -32.42
N SER A 5 -21.66 4.48 -31.68
CA SER A 5 -20.93 5.73 -31.94
C SER A 5 -19.64 5.74 -31.13
N TRP A 6 -18.60 6.36 -31.68
CA TRP A 6 -17.27 6.57 -31.06
C TRP A 6 -17.24 7.12 -29.62
N LYS A 7 -18.39 7.60 -29.10
CA LYS A 7 -18.54 8.05 -27.70
C LYS A 7 -18.38 6.93 -26.66
N GLU A 8 -18.39 5.66 -27.06
CA GLU A 8 -18.15 4.51 -26.16
C GLU A 8 -16.65 4.34 -25.78
N TYR A 9 -15.74 5.09 -26.40
CA TYR A 9 -14.29 5.05 -26.15
C TYR A 9 -13.76 6.27 -25.39
N ILE A 10 -14.62 7.08 -24.78
CA ILE A 10 -14.14 8.17 -23.93
C ILE A 10 -13.66 7.53 -22.63
N GLU A 11 -12.36 7.24 -22.54
CA GLU A 11 -11.70 7.03 -21.26
C GLU A 11 -11.87 8.32 -20.46
N ASP A 12 -12.75 8.28 -19.48
CA ASP A 12 -12.94 9.38 -18.55
C ASP A 12 -11.76 9.35 -17.56
N GLU A 13 -10.75 10.19 -17.82
CA GLU A 13 -9.53 10.30 -17.00
C GLU A 13 -9.80 10.82 -15.57
N GLU A 14 -10.99 11.38 -15.35
CA GLU A 14 -11.45 11.92 -14.07
C GLU A 14 -12.29 10.90 -13.28
N ASN A 15 -12.96 9.97 -13.95
CA ASN A 15 -13.79 8.97 -13.29
C ASN A 15 -12.98 7.81 -12.71
N VAL A 16 -12.78 7.85 -11.39
CA VAL A 16 -12.01 6.90 -10.58
C VAL A 16 -12.44 5.44 -10.79
N SER A 17 -13.72 5.15 -11.05
CA SER A 17 -14.20 3.77 -11.23
C SER A 17 -13.62 3.07 -12.47
N TYR A 18 -13.27 3.81 -13.53
CA TYR A 18 -12.63 3.25 -14.72
C TYR A 18 -11.21 2.78 -14.45
N TRP A 19 -10.52 3.46 -13.53
CA TRP A 19 -9.13 3.19 -13.18
C TRP A 19 -9.01 2.16 -12.04
N LEU A 20 -9.96 2.17 -11.11
CA LEU A 20 -10.04 1.17 -10.06
C LEU A 20 -10.25 -0.22 -10.63
N LYS A 21 -9.44 -1.16 -10.13
CA LYS A 21 -9.51 -2.55 -10.55
C LYS A 21 -10.44 -3.40 -9.70
N TRP A 22 -10.95 -2.89 -8.57
CA TRP A 22 -11.76 -3.66 -7.63
C TRP A 22 -13.04 -4.16 -8.30
N SER A 23 -13.15 -5.48 -8.50
CA SER A 23 -14.30 -6.05 -9.20
C SER A 23 -15.35 -6.53 -8.21
N GLY A 24 -15.00 -7.51 -7.36
CA GLY A 24 -15.98 -8.12 -6.47
C GLY A 24 -15.40 -9.14 -5.51
N LEU A 25 -16.21 -9.49 -4.51
CA LEU A 25 -15.90 -10.54 -3.54
C LEU A 25 -16.45 -11.88 -4.05
N LEU A 26 -15.59 -12.68 -4.70
CA LEU A 26 -15.95 -14.06 -5.07
C LEU A 26 -15.75 -15.06 -3.92
N HIS A 27 -15.19 -14.59 -2.81
CA HIS A 27 -15.04 -15.26 -1.53
C HIS A 27 -15.11 -14.18 -0.43
N SER A 28 -15.59 -14.53 0.77
CA SER A 28 -15.82 -13.57 1.86
C SER A 28 -14.62 -12.69 2.20
N GLN A 29 -13.42 -13.25 2.06
CA GLN A 29 -12.13 -12.66 2.44
C GLN A 29 -11.30 -12.13 1.25
N ILE A 30 -11.75 -12.31 0.00
CA ILE A 30 -10.92 -12.05 -1.18
C ILE A 30 -11.61 -11.04 -2.08
N MET A 31 -10.98 -9.87 -2.24
CA MET A 31 -11.29 -8.96 -3.33
C MET A 31 -10.57 -9.44 -4.58
N GLN A 32 -11.33 -9.78 -5.61
CA GLN A 32 -10.78 -10.04 -6.93
C GLN A 32 -10.87 -8.78 -7.78
N ASN A 33 -9.79 -8.48 -8.48
CA ASN A 33 -9.69 -7.38 -9.41
C ASN A 33 -10.11 -7.79 -10.83
N LYS A 34 -10.42 -6.80 -11.67
CA LYS A 34 -10.79 -6.95 -13.09
C LYS A 34 -9.71 -7.65 -13.92
N ASP A 35 -8.45 -7.55 -13.50
CA ASP A 35 -7.29 -8.20 -14.13
C ASP A 35 -6.96 -9.58 -13.54
N TYR A 36 -7.87 -10.14 -12.73
CA TYR A 36 -7.72 -11.41 -12.01
C TYR A 36 -6.63 -11.42 -10.92
N SER A 37 -6.01 -10.28 -10.63
CA SER A 37 -5.26 -10.15 -9.39
C SER A 37 -6.21 -10.19 -8.19
N MET A 38 -5.67 -10.52 -7.02
CA MET A 38 -6.47 -10.73 -5.81
C MET A 38 -5.76 -10.10 -4.62
N PHE A 39 -6.52 -9.63 -3.65
CA PHE A 39 -5.99 -9.28 -2.33
C PHE A 39 -6.92 -9.67 -1.19
N SER A 40 -6.31 -9.82 -0.01
CA SER A 40 -6.97 -10.04 1.27
C SER A 40 -6.36 -9.10 2.30
N VAL A 41 -7.13 -8.74 3.33
CA VAL A 41 -6.74 -7.75 4.33
C VAL A 41 -6.78 -8.38 5.71
N ILE A 42 -5.71 -8.20 6.48
CA ILE A 42 -5.61 -8.58 7.88
C ILE A 42 -5.61 -7.31 8.71
N ALA A 43 -6.61 -7.13 9.57
CA ALA A 43 -6.59 -6.07 10.57
C ALA A 43 -5.82 -6.55 11.80
N TYR A 44 -4.93 -5.72 12.34
CA TYR A 44 -4.09 -6.06 13.49
C TYR A 44 -4.02 -4.92 14.51
N LYS A 45 -3.58 -5.25 15.72
CA LYS A 45 -3.27 -4.25 16.75
C LYS A 45 -1.76 -3.97 16.77
N PRO A 46 -1.34 -2.71 16.97
CA PRO A 46 0.08 -2.43 17.17
C PRO A 46 0.62 -3.18 18.39
N TYR A 47 1.85 -3.70 18.31
CA TYR A 47 2.42 -4.64 19.28
C TYR A 47 3.90 -4.33 19.55
N LYS A 48 4.47 -4.76 20.67
CA LYS A 48 5.89 -4.48 21.00
C LYS A 48 6.82 -5.18 20.02
N SER A 49 7.86 -4.49 19.55
CA SER A 49 8.85 -5.03 18.58
C SER A 49 9.73 -6.17 19.12
N ASP A 50 9.69 -6.46 20.43
CA ASP A 50 10.45 -7.56 21.06
C ASP A 50 9.80 -8.94 20.83
N ILE A 51 9.66 -9.31 19.56
CA ILE A 51 9.06 -10.57 19.11
C ILE A 51 10.09 -11.56 18.56
N GLY A 52 11.38 -11.20 18.66
CA GLY A 52 12.51 -11.94 18.12
C GLY A 52 12.38 -12.19 16.61
N ASP A 53 12.82 -13.36 16.16
CA ASP A 53 12.81 -13.72 14.73
C ASP A 53 11.49 -14.35 14.25
N MET A 54 10.38 -14.24 15.00
CA MET A 54 9.15 -14.97 14.69
C MET A 54 8.59 -14.61 13.30
N LEU A 55 8.58 -13.32 12.94
CA LEU A 55 8.10 -12.87 11.63
C LEU A 55 9.09 -13.17 10.49
N GLN A 56 10.35 -13.51 10.79
CA GLN A 56 11.28 -14.02 9.79
C GLN A 56 10.90 -15.44 9.32
N GLN A 57 10.01 -16.14 10.02
CA GLN A 57 9.47 -17.44 9.60
C GLN A 57 8.39 -17.30 8.53
N MET A 58 7.92 -16.08 8.23
CA MET A 58 6.98 -15.86 7.14
C MET A 58 7.55 -16.35 5.80
N GLN A 59 6.66 -16.94 5.00
CA GLN A 59 6.99 -17.47 3.69
C GLN A 59 7.58 -16.37 2.80
N GLU A 60 8.71 -16.66 2.14
CA GLU A 60 9.25 -15.75 1.14
C GLU A 60 8.29 -15.71 -0.07
N LEU A 61 7.78 -14.53 -0.36
CA LEU A 61 6.97 -14.28 -1.56
C LEU A 61 7.87 -14.02 -2.78
N CYS A 62 7.28 -14.04 -3.97
CA CYS A 62 8.01 -13.87 -5.24
C CYS A 62 7.38 -12.78 -6.11
N ASN A 63 7.93 -12.57 -7.32
CA ASN A 63 7.43 -11.54 -8.25
C ASN A 63 5.92 -11.65 -8.47
N GLY A 64 5.24 -10.50 -8.46
CA GLY A 64 3.78 -10.42 -8.61
C GLY A 64 3.03 -10.48 -7.28
N TRP A 65 3.71 -10.79 -6.17
CA TRP A 65 3.18 -10.57 -4.83
C TRP A 65 3.54 -9.19 -4.31
N ALA A 66 2.73 -8.67 -3.40
CA ALA A 66 3.01 -7.41 -2.73
C ALA A 66 2.35 -7.32 -1.36
N TYR A 67 2.89 -6.43 -0.54
CA TYR A 67 2.29 -5.99 0.71
C TYR A 67 1.87 -4.53 0.61
N TRP A 68 0.71 -4.21 1.17
CA TRP A 68 0.42 -2.85 1.65
C TRP A 68 0.27 -2.93 3.17
N ILE A 69 1.01 -2.10 3.90
CA ILE A 69 0.78 -1.84 5.30
C ILE A 69 0.10 -0.48 5.34
N GLU A 70 -1.08 -0.42 5.93
CA GLU A 70 -1.90 0.79 5.95
C GLU A 70 -2.41 1.08 7.36
N ASP A 71 -2.10 2.27 7.85
CA ASP A 71 -2.68 2.83 9.06
C ASP A 71 -3.69 3.90 8.68
N GLN A 72 -4.94 3.69 9.03
CA GLN A 72 -6.03 4.64 8.81
C GLN A 72 -6.33 5.36 10.12
N HIS A 73 -6.01 6.65 10.20
CA HIS A 73 -6.38 7.51 11.32
C HIS A 73 -7.55 8.41 10.94
N ILE A 74 -8.71 8.15 11.54
CA ILE A 74 -9.94 8.86 11.25
C ILE A 74 -10.60 9.22 12.58
N ASN A 75 -10.93 10.50 12.77
CA ASN A 75 -11.65 11.03 13.93
C ASN A 75 -11.03 10.59 15.28
N GLY A 76 -9.69 10.61 15.38
CA GLY A 76 -8.98 10.25 16.61
C GLY A 76 -8.76 8.74 16.82
N SER A 77 -9.20 7.88 15.89
CA SER A 77 -9.01 6.43 15.97
C SER A 77 -8.09 5.93 14.86
N THR A 78 -7.03 5.22 15.24
CA THR A 78 -6.14 4.53 14.29
C THR A 78 -6.50 3.05 14.18
N LYS A 79 -6.64 2.56 12.95
CA LYS A 79 -6.78 1.14 12.60
C LYS A 79 -5.63 0.72 11.69
N CYS A 80 -5.02 -0.43 11.96
CA CYS A 80 -3.84 -0.92 11.24
C CYS A 80 -4.18 -2.16 10.42
N PHE A 81 -3.70 -2.19 9.18
CA PHE A 81 -4.03 -3.22 8.20
C PHE A 81 -2.77 -3.72 7.47
N LEU A 82 -2.75 -5.02 7.21
CA LEU A 82 -1.80 -5.67 6.32
C LEU A 82 -2.59 -6.28 5.15
N VAL A 83 -2.38 -5.74 3.96
CA VAL A 83 -2.92 -6.27 2.71
C VAL A 83 -1.90 -7.20 2.08
N ILE A 84 -2.33 -8.40 1.74
CA ILE A 84 -1.59 -9.35 0.93
C ILE A 84 -2.19 -9.33 -0.47
N TYR A 85 -1.37 -9.08 -1.47
CA TYR A 85 -1.78 -9.01 -2.87
C TYR A 85 -1.03 -10.02 -3.72
N TRP A 86 -1.72 -10.56 -4.73
CA TRP A 86 -1.12 -11.39 -5.74
C TRP A 86 -1.66 -11.10 -7.15
N ASN A 87 -0.75 -10.85 -8.09
CA ASN A 87 -1.00 -10.81 -9.53
C ASN A 87 -0.52 -12.12 -10.19
N PRO A 88 -1.42 -13.03 -10.58
CA PRO A 88 -1.05 -14.28 -11.23
C PRO A 88 -0.43 -14.09 -12.62
N PHE A 89 0.71 -14.74 -12.87
CA PHE A 89 1.35 -14.76 -14.18
C PHE A 89 1.00 -16.05 -14.93
N TYR A 90 0.03 -15.93 -15.83
CA TYR A 90 -0.48 -17.02 -16.66
C TYR A 90 0.54 -17.50 -17.71
N THR A 91 0.37 -18.75 -18.11
CA THR A 91 1.12 -19.40 -19.20
C THR A 91 0.15 -20.14 -20.12
N ASN A 92 0.61 -20.51 -21.33
CA ASN A 92 -0.22 -21.08 -22.40
C ASN A 92 -0.90 -22.44 -22.09
N GLY A 93 -0.81 -22.97 -20.87
CA GLY A 93 -1.35 -24.29 -20.48
C GLY A 93 -2.17 -24.25 -19.20
N ASP A 94 -2.96 -23.18 -18.97
CA ASP A 94 -3.80 -22.99 -17.78
C ASP A 94 -3.04 -23.15 -16.46
N THR A 95 -1.77 -22.75 -16.45
CA THR A 95 -0.95 -22.70 -15.24
C THR A 95 -0.46 -21.31 -14.93
N ILE A 96 -0.32 -21.04 -13.63
CA ILE A 96 0.27 -19.83 -13.07
C ILE A 96 1.69 -20.16 -12.63
N LYS A 97 2.66 -19.34 -13.04
CA LYS A 97 4.10 -19.62 -12.84
C LYS A 97 4.74 -18.96 -11.62
N ASN A 98 4.07 -17.99 -11.01
CA ASN A 98 4.58 -17.17 -9.90
C ASN A 98 3.80 -17.42 -8.60
N TYR A 99 3.43 -18.68 -8.36
CA TYR A 99 3.08 -19.09 -7.01
C TYR A 99 4.36 -19.20 -6.17
N VAL A 100 4.22 -19.08 -4.84
CA VAL A 100 5.34 -19.17 -3.89
C VAL A 100 6.16 -20.47 -4.05
N THR A 101 5.51 -21.58 -4.43
CA THR A 101 6.17 -22.87 -4.65
C THR A 101 5.74 -23.53 -5.96
N GLY A 102 6.54 -23.33 -7.01
CA GLY A 102 6.35 -23.99 -8.30
C GLY A 102 5.20 -23.42 -9.13
N LYS A 103 4.64 -24.26 -10.01
CA LYS A 103 3.50 -23.89 -10.86
C LYS A 103 2.23 -24.49 -10.30
N ILE A 104 1.13 -23.76 -10.44
CA ILE A 104 -0.20 -24.25 -10.05
C ILE A 104 -1.18 -24.13 -11.21
N MET A 105 -2.27 -24.88 -11.17
CA MET A 105 -3.38 -24.73 -12.12
C MET A 105 -4.18 -23.45 -11.83
N VAL A 106 -4.69 -22.80 -12.88
CA VAL A 106 -5.49 -21.56 -12.77
C VAL A 106 -6.74 -21.75 -11.91
N GLU A 107 -7.41 -22.89 -12.03
CA GLU A 107 -8.60 -23.23 -11.22
C GLU A 107 -8.33 -23.20 -9.70
N ASN A 108 -7.09 -23.45 -9.29
CA ASN A 108 -6.68 -23.47 -7.88
C ASN A 108 -6.19 -22.11 -7.37
N ALA A 109 -6.18 -21.08 -8.20
CA ALA A 109 -5.56 -19.78 -7.86
C ALA A 109 -6.11 -19.19 -6.56
N ARG A 110 -7.44 -19.21 -6.38
CA ARG A 110 -8.09 -18.64 -5.20
C ARG A 110 -7.75 -19.39 -3.93
N GLU A 111 -7.83 -20.72 -3.96
CA GLU A 111 -7.49 -21.58 -2.82
C GLU A 111 -6.02 -21.40 -2.43
N LYS A 112 -5.12 -21.39 -3.42
CA LYS A 112 -3.68 -21.18 -3.20
C LYS A 112 -3.35 -19.79 -2.70
N PHE A 113 -4.07 -18.77 -3.16
CA PHE A 113 -3.94 -17.43 -2.59
C PHE A 113 -4.34 -17.42 -1.11
N LEU A 114 -5.47 -18.03 -0.77
CA LEU A 114 -5.94 -18.11 0.61
C LEU A 114 -5.00 -18.91 1.51
N GLU A 115 -4.38 -19.99 1.01
CA GLU A 115 -3.35 -20.75 1.73
C GLU A 115 -2.20 -19.85 2.20
N VAL A 116 -1.71 -18.95 1.33
CA VAL A 116 -0.65 -18.00 1.67
C VAL A 116 -1.13 -16.96 2.69
N VAL A 117 -2.33 -16.40 2.49
CA VAL A 117 -2.93 -15.43 3.43
C VAL A 117 -3.08 -16.03 4.82
N VAL A 118 -3.63 -17.25 4.92
CA VAL A 118 -3.81 -17.96 6.19
C VAL A 118 -2.46 -18.30 6.83
N GLY A 119 -1.45 -18.66 6.03
CA GLY A 119 -0.09 -18.87 6.52
C GLY A 119 0.49 -17.63 7.19
N ILE A 120 0.37 -16.47 6.53
CA ILE A 120 0.81 -15.17 7.06
C ILE A 120 0.02 -14.78 8.30
N PHE A 121 -1.31 -14.92 8.25
CA PHE A 121 -2.20 -14.67 9.39
C PHE A 121 -1.81 -15.50 10.62
N ASN A 122 -1.60 -16.81 10.47
CA ASN A 122 -1.26 -17.69 11.58
C ASN A 122 0.07 -17.34 12.25
N ILE A 123 1.01 -16.72 11.52
CA ILE A 123 2.26 -16.23 12.09
C ILE A 123 2.02 -14.91 12.82
N LEU A 124 1.30 -13.97 12.19
CA LEU A 124 0.99 -12.67 12.81
C LEU A 124 0.13 -12.82 14.07
N TYR A 125 -0.83 -13.75 14.08
CA TYR A 125 -1.72 -14.02 15.21
C TYR A 125 -0.99 -14.49 16.47
N LYS A 126 0.22 -15.07 16.33
CA LYS A 126 1.07 -15.44 17.47
C LYS A 126 1.71 -14.24 18.15
N VAL A 127 1.77 -13.11 17.45
CA VAL A 127 2.47 -11.90 17.86
C VAL A 127 1.49 -10.82 18.33
N THR A 128 0.35 -10.68 17.65
CA THR A 128 -0.62 -9.63 17.94
C THR A 128 -2.06 -10.09 17.68
N PRO A 129 -3.06 -9.58 18.43
CA PRO A 129 -4.45 -9.74 18.06
C PRO A 129 -4.70 -9.25 16.63
N CYS A 130 -5.13 -10.15 15.76
CA CYS A 130 -5.45 -9.86 14.38
C CYS A 130 -6.59 -10.75 13.87
N HIS A 131 -7.22 -10.35 12.77
CA HIS A 131 -8.23 -11.14 12.06
C HIS A 131 -8.23 -10.78 10.57
N ILE A 132 -8.60 -11.73 9.72
CA ILE A 132 -8.82 -11.49 8.29
C ILE A 132 -10.16 -10.77 8.15
N LEU A 133 -10.20 -9.67 7.39
CA LEU A 133 -11.44 -8.95 7.12
C LEU A 133 -12.34 -9.75 6.18
N GLU A 134 -13.64 -9.71 6.46
CA GLU A 134 -14.66 -10.36 5.66
C GLU A 134 -15.77 -9.36 5.32
N TYR A 135 -16.33 -9.47 4.11
CA TYR A 135 -17.53 -8.73 3.67
C TYR A 135 -17.49 -7.24 4.04
N GLN A 136 -18.37 -6.79 4.96
CA GLN A 136 -18.46 -5.41 5.43
C GLN A 136 -17.12 -4.87 5.93
N GLY A 137 -16.29 -5.70 6.59
CA GLY A 137 -14.97 -5.29 7.04
C GLY A 137 -14.08 -4.84 5.87
N LEU A 138 -14.12 -5.57 4.75
CA LEU A 138 -13.40 -5.20 3.54
C LEU A 138 -13.97 -3.93 2.91
N ILE A 139 -15.30 -3.79 2.81
CA ILE A 139 -15.94 -2.59 2.26
C ILE A 139 -15.56 -1.35 3.06
N SER A 140 -15.68 -1.42 4.38
CA SER A 140 -15.36 -0.31 5.27
C SER A 140 -13.87 0.08 5.20
N PHE A 141 -12.97 -0.90 5.09
CA PHE A 141 -11.55 -0.65 4.87
C PHE A 141 -11.31 0.09 3.54
N LEU A 142 -11.88 -0.40 2.43
CA LEU A 142 -11.66 0.14 1.09
C LEU A 142 -12.28 1.54 0.90
N GLU A 143 -13.47 1.77 1.45
CA GLU A 143 -14.10 3.09 1.47
C GLU A 143 -13.24 4.11 2.21
N SER A 144 -12.71 3.71 3.38
CA SER A 144 -11.78 4.55 4.15
C SER A 144 -10.47 4.77 3.40
N SER A 145 -9.98 3.76 2.65
CA SER A 145 -8.79 3.92 1.81
C SER A 145 -9.00 4.97 0.72
N ILE A 146 -10.17 5.00 0.09
CA ILE A 146 -10.49 6.01 -0.92
C ILE A 146 -10.67 7.38 -0.25
N SER A 147 -11.57 7.48 0.72
CA SER A 147 -12.16 8.74 1.18
C SER A 147 -11.41 9.44 2.32
N VAL A 148 -10.59 8.70 3.08
CA VAL A 148 -9.96 9.16 4.34
C VAL A 148 -11.01 9.68 5.33
N LYS A 149 -12.17 9.01 5.38
CA LYS A 149 -13.33 9.34 6.23
C LYS A 149 -13.91 8.07 6.83
N GLU A 150 -14.76 8.24 7.84
CA GLU A 150 -15.47 7.10 8.45
C GLU A 150 -16.31 6.39 7.39
N PRO A 151 -16.23 5.06 7.32
CA PRO A 151 -16.97 4.30 6.34
C PRO A 151 -18.46 4.31 6.67
N SER A 152 -19.27 4.44 5.63
CA SER A 152 -20.72 4.56 5.66
C SER A 152 -21.43 3.65 4.66
N ILE A 153 -20.69 3.08 3.70
CA ILE A 153 -21.23 2.18 2.68
C ILE A 153 -21.52 0.82 3.31
N GLU A 154 -22.79 0.41 3.22
CA GLU A 154 -23.21 -0.93 3.59
C GLU A 154 -22.85 -1.95 2.51
N MET A 155 -22.52 -3.17 2.96
CA MET A 155 -22.26 -4.31 2.10
C MET A 155 -23.49 -4.59 1.21
N PRO A 156 -23.35 -4.60 -0.12
CA PRO A 156 -24.46 -4.91 -1.00
C PRO A 156 -24.79 -6.40 -0.99
N ASP A 157 -26.04 -6.73 -1.30
CA ASP A 157 -26.49 -8.13 -1.48
C ASP A 157 -25.68 -8.86 -2.55
N VAL A 158 -25.30 -8.14 -3.61
CA VAL A 158 -24.47 -8.67 -4.71
C VAL A 158 -23.10 -7.99 -4.64
N PRO A 159 -22.03 -8.71 -4.26
CA PRO A 159 -20.71 -8.13 -4.04
C PRO A 159 -19.91 -7.97 -5.34
N LEU A 160 -20.48 -7.29 -6.33
CA LEU A 160 -19.87 -7.03 -7.64
C LEU A 160 -19.88 -5.52 -7.95
N TYR A 161 -19.02 -5.10 -8.87
CA TYR A 161 -18.83 -3.69 -9.27
C TYR A 161 -18.37 -2.81 -8.10
N MET A 162 -17.42 -3.32 -7.32
CA MET A 162 -16.92 -2.66 -6.11
C MET A 162 -16.22 -1.33 -6.41
N ASP A 163 -15.54 -1.24 -7.55
CA ASP A 163 -15.01 0.00 -8.11
C ASP A 163 -16.08 1.09 -8.20
N ALA A 164 -17.23 0.80 -8.81
CA ALA A 164 -18.31 1.76 -8.98
C ALA A 164 -19.00 2.06 -7.65
N LEU A 165 -19.32 1.02 -6.88
CA LEU A 165 -20.00 1.17 -5.58
C LEU A 165 -19.20 2.04 -4.61
N LEU A 166 -17.90 1.77 -4.46
CA LEU A 166 -17.04 2.47 -3.50
C LEU A 166 -16.69 3.90 -3.94
N THR A 167 -16.99 4.27 -5.19
CA THR A 167 -16.71 5.61 -5.73
C THR A 167 -17.95 6.42 -6.06
N GLN A 168 -19.15 5.83 -6.03
CA GLN A 168 -20.38 6.49 -6.49
C GLN A 168 -20.65 7.84 -5.79
N ASP A 169 -20.31 7.93 -4.50
CA ASP A 169 -20.50 9.11 -3.65
C ASP A 169 -19.16 9.76 -3.26
N ALA A 170 -18.05 9.21 -3.74
CA ALA A 170 -16.73 9.78 -3.53
C ALA A 170 -16.52 10.87 -4.58
N ASP A 171 -16.82 12.12 -4.19
CA ASP A 171 -16.58 13.33 -5.00
C ASP A 171 -15.06 13.55 -5.17
N ILE A 172 -14.43 12.77 -6.04
CA ILE A 172 -12.98 12.77 -6.27
C ILE A 172 -12.67 13.58 -7.51
N PHE A 173 -11.80 14.57 -7.35
CA PHE A 173 -11.38 15.44 -8.43
C PHE A 173 -9.85 15.51 -8.51
N PHE A 174 -9.32 15.48 -9.73
CA PHE A 174 -7.90 15.65 -10.00
C PHE A 174 -7.66 17.02 -10.64
N GLY A 175 -6.95 17.91 -9.94
CA GLY A 175 -6.70 19.27 -10.45
C GLY A 175 -5.36 19.82 -10.00
N ASN A 176 -4.63 20.49 -10.88
CA ASN A 176 -3.32 21.08 -10.59
C ASN A 176 -2.36 20.11 -9.87
N ASN A 177 -2.29 18.87 -10.36
CA ASN A 177 -1.52 17.76 -9.76
C ASN A 177 -1.88 17.41 -8.30
N SER A 178 -3.02 17.89 -7.79
CA SER A 178 -3.54 17.57 -6.47
C SER A 178 -4.73 16.61 -6.59
N VAL A 179 -5.04 15.91 -5.50
CA VAL A 179 -6.19 15.02 -5.40
C VAL A 179 -7.15 15.63 -4.38
N PHE A 180 -8.39 15.86 -4.78
CA PHE A 180 -9.44 16.43 -3.93
C PHE A 180 -10.50 15.37 -3.66
N ILE A 181 -11.05 15.37 -2.44
CA ILE A 181 -12.17 14.51 -2.03
C ILE A 181 -13.22 15.37 -1.33
N GLY A 182 -14.29 15.70 -2.05
CA GLY A 182 -15.24 16.74 -1.68
C GLY A 182 -14.51 18.08 -1.49
N SER A 183 -14.74 18.73 -0.36
CA SER A 183 -14.11 20.02 -0.02
C SER A 183 -12.69 19.91 0.55
N ASN A 184 -12.08 18.71 0.54
CA ASN A 184 -10.76 18.48 1.11
C ASN A 184 -9.72 18.26 0.00
N ASN A 185 -8.53 18.82 0.21
CA ASN A 185 -7.33 18.51 -0.56
C ASN A 185 -6.51 17.43 0.17
N LEU A 186 -6.01 16.44 -0.56
CA LEU A 186 -5.09 15.46 -0.04
C LEU A 186 -3.65 15.97 -0.15
N LEU A 187 -3.06 16.34 0.98
CA LEU A 187 -1.63 16.57 1.07
C LEU A 187 -0.90 15.23 1.10
N ILE A 188 -0.01 15.01 0.14
CA ILE A 188 0.75 13.76 0.02
C ILE A 188 2.23 14.03 0.31
N VAL A 189 2.78 13.27 1.24
CA VAL A 189 4.21 13.29 1.58
C VAL A 189 4.78 11.89 1.38
N THR A 190 5.83 11.76 0.58
CA THR A 190 6.59 10.51 0.50
C THR A 190 7.87 10.59 1.30
N MET A 191 8.23 9.47 1.91
CA MET A 191 9.41 9.34 2.76
C MET A 191 10.27 8.16 2.28
N PRO A 192 11.57 8.11 2.62
CA PRO A 192 12.38 6.92 2.43
C PRO A 192 11.88 5.75 3.30
N PRO A 193 12.52 4.57 3.21
CA PRO A 193 12.32 3.50 4.19
C PRO A 193 12.46 3.99 5.64
N PRO A 194 11.81 3.31 6.61
CA PRO A 194 11.84 3.68 8.02
C PRO A 194 13.26 3.93 8.49
N SER A 195 13.45 4.97 9.30
CA SER A 195 14.76 5.42 9.75
C SER A 195 14.71 5.88 11.20
N ASN A 196 15.86 5.85 11.88
CA ASN A 196 15.95 6.26 13.28
C ASN A 196 15.95 7.80 13.47
N ILE A 197 15.81 8.59 12.40
CA ILE A 197 15.88 10.06 12.47
C ILE A 197 14.50 10.63 12.79
N CYS A 198 13.51 10.31 11.96
CA CYS A 198 12.11 10.66 12.16
C CYS A 198 11.31 9.40 11.86
N ASP A 199 10.80 8.77 12.91
CA ASP A 199 9.98 7.57 12.79
C ASP A 199 8.53 7.91 12.47
N GLU A 200 7.78 6.90 12.07
CA GLU A 200 6.38 7.04 11.69
C GLU A 200 5.54 7.59 12.86
N ARG A 201 5.87 7.22 14.11
CA ARG A 201 5.15 7.66 15.31
C ARG A 201 5.25 9.16 15.51
N THR A 202 6.44 9.73 15.34
CA THR A 202 6.68 11.16 15.49
C THR A 202 5.81 11.94 14.52
N VAL A 203 5.66 11.44 13.28
CA VAL A 203 4.75 12.02 12.28
C VAL A 203 3.28 11.84 12.68
N MET A 204 2.89 10.65 13.15
CA MET A 204 1.52 10.40 13.66
C MET A 204 1.17 11.36 14.80
N ASP A 205 2.05 11.54 15.77
CA ASP A 205 1.81 12.41 16.94
C ASP A 205 1.58 13.87 16.52
N PHE A 206 2.35 14.36 15.54
CA PHE A 206 2.13 15.68 14.96
C PHE A 206 0.76 15.79 14.28
N LEU A 207 0.39 14.81 13.45
CA LEU A 207 -0.90 14.83 12.73
C LEU A 207 -2.09 14.68 13.69
N ASN A 208 -1.96 13.83 14.70
CA ASN A 208 -2.95 13.61 15.75
C ASN A 208 -3.17 14.88 16.57
N ALA A 209 -2.08 15.58 16.96
CA ALA A 209 -2.17 16.86 17.68
C ALA A 209 -2.84 17.98 16.85
N LYS A 210 -2.87 17.83 15.53
CA LYS A 210 -3.56 18.72 14.60
C LYS A 210 -4.99 18.26 14.26
N GLU A 211 -5.43 17.14 14.83
CA GLU A 211 -6.74 16.53 14.59
C GLU A 211 -7.00 16.26 13.09
N LEU A 212 -5.94 15.88 12.37
CA LEU A 212 -6.02 15.60 10.93
C LEU A 212 -6.34 14.13 10.70
N ASN A 213 -7.24 13.86 9.75
CA ASN A 213 -7.44 12.51 9.24
C ASN A 213 -6.36 12.18 8.21
N TYR A 214 -5.79 10.99 8.28
CA TYR A 214 -4.74 10.57 7.38
C TYR A 214 -4.73 9.06 7.16
N ARG A 215 -4.07 8.66 6.07
CA ARG A 215 -3.61 7.30 5.83
C ARG A 215 -2.09 7.32 5.75
N HIS A 216 -1.44 6.43 6.48
CA HIS A 216 -0.05 6.10 6.26
C HIS A 216 0.00 4.78 5.50
N VAL A 217 0.69 4.76 4.36
CA VAL A 217 0.74 3.59 3.47
C VAL A 217 2.17 3.27 3.11
N GLN A 218 2.59 2.07 3.51
CA GLN A 218 3.82 1.46 3.04
C GLN A 218 3.46 0.35 2.06
N ARG A 219 3.95 0.43 0.82
CA ARG A 219 3.74 -0.61 -0.19
C ARG A 219 5.06 -1.20 -0.61
N LEU A 220 5.14 -2.53 -0.63
CA LEU A 220 6.29 -3.26 -1.11
C LEU A 220 5.88 -4.25 -2.20
N LEU A 221 6.23 -3.96 -3.46
CA LEU A 221 6.07 -4.90 -4.57
C LEU A 221 7.25 -5.87 -4.57
N ILE A 222 6.99 -7.15 -4.29
CA ILE A 222 8.04 -8.13 -4.06
C ILE A 222 8.81 -8.43 -5.35
N ILE A 223 10.13 -8.41 -5.22
CA ILE A 223 11.08 -8.71 -6.28
C ILE A 223 11.97 -9.85 -5.83
N ASP A 224 12.14 -10.85 -6.69
CA ASP A 224 13.05 -11.97 -6.44
C ASP A 224 14.53 -11.53 -6.42
N LYS A 225 15.37 -12.36 -5.80
CA LYS A 225 16.81 -12.11 -5.66
C LYS A 225 17.52 -11.88 -7.00
N LYS A 226 17.05 -12.51 -8.09
CA LYS A 226 17.68 -12.39 -9.41
C LYS A 226 17.37 -11.03 -10.05
N HIS A 227 16.16 -10.54 -9.89
CA HIS A 227 15.71 -9.28 -10.44
C HIS A 227 16.27 -8.11 -9.64
N ILE A 228 16.27 -8.19 -8.30
CA ILE A 228 16.82 -7.11 -7.47
C ILE A 228 18.32 -6.89 -7.68
N GLU A 229 19.09 -7.96 -7.94
CA GLU A 229 20.51 -7.83 -8.32
C GLU A 229 20.71 -7.16 -9.67
N ARG A 230 19.77 -7.32 -10.62
CA ARG A 230 19.81 -6.58 -11.89
C ARG A 230 19.52 -5.10 -11.67
N GLU A 231 18.49 -4.78 -10.89
CA GLU A 231 18.15 -3.40 -10.54
C GLU A 231 19.34 -2.71 -9.84
N LYS A 232 19.93 -3.36 -8.83
CA LYS A 232 21.15 -2.88 -8.15
C LYS A 232 22.29 -2.59 -9.13
N ASN A 233 22.48 -3.45 -10.13
CA ASN A 233 23.50 -3.24 -11.15
C ASN A 233 23.15 -2.08 -12.08
N ILE A 234 21.88 -1.89 -12.46
CA ILE A 234 21.42 -0.76 -13.28
C ILE A 234 21.65 0.56 -12.52
N TYR A 235 21.17 0.67 -11.28
CA TYR A 235 21.32 1.87 -10.45
C TYR A 235 22.79 2.26 -10.26
N THR A 236 23.66 1.29 -10.02
CA THR A 236 25.08 1.57 -9.74
C THR A 236 25.94 1.75 -11.00
N ARG A 237 25.46 1.37 -12.19
CA ARG A 237 26.29 1.26 -13.40
C ARG A 237 26.99 2.56 -13.76
N LEU A 238 26.28 3.68 -13.69
CA LEU A 238 26.81 4.99 -14.08
C LEU A 238 27.60 5.64 -12.95
N TRP A 239 27.08 5.58 -11.72
CA TRP A 239 27.63 6.28 -10.56
C TRP A 239 28.92 5.64 -10.03
N CYS A 240 29.04 4.32 -10.17
CA CYS A 240 30.13 3.54 -9.61
C CYS A 240 31.10 2.99 -10.68
N MET A 241 31.06 3.53 -11.90
CA MET A 241 31.99 3.12 -12.97
C MET A 241 33.45 3.34 -12.52
N GLY A 242 34.25 2.28 -12.52
CA GLY A 242 35.64 2.32 -12.07
C GLY A 242 35.84 2.52 -10.55
N ARG A 243 34.78 2.45 -9.74
CA ARG A 243 34.81 2.71 -8.29
C ARG A 243 34.21 1.55 -7.48
N PRO A 244 34.85 0.36 -7.48
CA PRO A 244 34.31 -0.83 -6.81
C PRO A 244 34.14 -0.66 -5.30
N SER A 245 35.02 0.09 -4.63
CA SER A 245 34.89 0.40 -3.20
C SER A 245 33.65 1.22 -2.89
N VAL A 246 33.37 2.27 -3.67
CA VAL A 246 32.17 3.11 -3.54
C VAL A 246 30.91 2.28 -3.79
N LYS A 247 30.92 1.43 -4.83
CA LYS A 247 29.80 0.51 -5.10
C LYS A 247 29.52 -0.38 -3.89
N SER A 248 30.57 -0.94 -3.29
CA SER A 248 30.44 -1.80 -2.12
C SER A 248 29.81 -1.06 -0.94
N ILE A 249 30.20 0.19 -0.71
CA ILE A 249 29.69 1.00 0.41
C ILE A 249 28.23 1.38 0.17
N ILE A 250 27.91 1.95 -0.99
CA ILE A 250 26.55 2.44 -1.28
C ILE A 250 25.56 1.27 -1.32
N THR A 251 25.98 0.10 -1.81
CA THR A 251 25.09 -1.07 -1.89
C THR A 251 25.12 -2.00 -0.69
N ALA A 252 25.92 -1.68 0.33
CA ALA A 252 25.87 -2.39 1.60
C ALA A 252 24.49 -2.22 2.20
N ASN A 253 23.86 -3.32 2.61
CA ASN A 253 22.56 -3.34 3.29
C ASN A 253 21.37 -2.77 2.48
N ILE A 254 21.51 -2.49 1.17
CA ILE A 254 20.36 -2.15 0.31
C ILE A 254 19.43 -3.35 0.16
N LEU A 255 19.97 -4.57 0.21
CA LEU A 255 19.23 -5.81 0.02
C LEU A 255 19.05 -6.54 1.35
N GLY A 256 17.84 -7.01 1.58
CA GLY A 256 17.45 -7.80 2.74
C GLY A 256 16.92 -9.17 2.34
N ARG A 257 16.15 -9.80 3.23
CA ARG A 257 15.39 -11.02 2.91
C ARG A 257 14.19 -10.67 2.05
N LEU A 258 13.50 -9.59 2.42
CA LEU A 258 12.33 -9.08 1.74
C LEU A 258 12.76 -7.89 0.86
N ASN A 259 12.74 -8.06 -0.46
CA ASN A 259 13.16 -7.03 -1.39
C ASN A 259 12.02 -6.62 -2.30
N GLY A 260 11.98 -5.35 -2.68
CA GLY A 260 10.94 -4.87 -3.56
C GLY A 260 11.01 -3.40 -3.93
N TYR A 261 10.13 -3.01 -4.84
CA TYR A 261 9.83 -1.61 -5.10
C TYR A 261 9.00 -1.07 -3.94
N TYR A 262 9.53 -0.07 -3.25
CA TYR A 262 8.97 0.41 -2.00
C TYR A 262 8.40 1.82 -2.11
N LEU A 263 7.21 2.02 -1.55
CA LEU A 263 6.58 3.31 -1.36
C LEU A 263 6.31 3.49 0.13
N ASN A 264 6.62 4.65 0.68
CA ASN A 264 6.18 5.12 1.98
C ASN A 264 5.50 6.46 1.76
N ALA A 265 4.18 6.53 1.99
CA ALA A 265 3.38 7.69 1.70
C ALA A 265 2.41 8.02 2.84
N TRP A 266 2.36 9.29 3.18
CA TRP A 266 1.34 9.90 4.02
C TRP A 266 0.32 10.59 3.13
N ILE A 267 -0.95 10.22 3.26
CA ILE A 267 -2.08 10.83 2.55
C ILE A 267 -2.95 11.52 3.60
N ILE A 268 -2.85 12.85 3.67
CA ILE A 268 -3.42 13.65 4.75
C ILE A 268 -4.59 14.46 4.20
N SER A 269 -5.78 14.28 4.77
CA SER A 269 -6.99 14.98 4.35
C SER A 269 -7.11 16.33 5.05
N VAL A 270 -7.05 17.41 4.28
CA VAL A 270 -7.09 18.78 4.81
C VAL A 270 -8.20 19.56 4.10
N PRO A 271 -9.03 20.33 4.82
CA PRO A 271 -9.97 21.25 4.18
C PRO A 271 -9.24 22.19 3.20
N GLU A 272 -9.77 22.38 1.99
CA GLU A 272 -9.09 23.12 0.92
C GLU A 272 -8.62 24.51 1.41
N SER A 273 -9.45 25.20 2.18
CA SER A 273 -9.16 26.53 2.75
C SER A 273 -7.97 26.57 3.71
N LYS A 274 -7.53 25.43 4.23
CA LYS A 274 -6.41 25.30 5.19
C LYS A 274 -5.18 24.61 4.59
N THR A 275 -5.23 24.22 3.31
CA THR A 275 -4.18 23.42 2.66
C THR A 275 -2.80 24.05 2.79
N ASP A 276 -2.67 25.35 2.49
CA ASP A 276 -1.37 26.01 2.47
C ASP A 276 -0.78 26.17 3.88
N GLU A 277 -1.63 26.48 4.86
CA GLU A 277 -1.24 26.54 6.27
C GLU A 277 -0.77 25.16 6.77
N ALA A 278 -1.54 24.11 6.50
CA ALA A 278 -1.19 22.74 6.91
C ALA A 278 0.09 22.27 6.23
N ARG A 279 0.28 22.58 4.94
CA ARG A 279 1.52 22.27 4.20
C ARG A 279 2.72 22.96 4.86
N GLN A 280 2.62 24.25 5.14
CA GLN A 280 3.70 25.00 5.79
C GLN A 280 4.04 24.40 7.15
N GLN A 281 3.04 24.16 7.99
CA GLN A 281 3.24 23.57 9.33
C GLN A 281 3.90 22.19 9.26
N LEU A 282 3.49 21.35 8.30
CA LEU A 282 4.09 20.03 8.09
C LEU A 282 5.54 20.12 7.60
N GLN A 283 5.85 21.06 6.70
CA GLN A 283 7.23 21.29 6.24
C GLN A 283 8.13 21.79 7.37
N GLU A 284 7.65 22.73 8.18
CA GLU A 284 8.38 23.24 9.35
C GLU A 284 8.64 22.14 10.39
N PHE A 285 7.63 21.30 10.64
CA PHE A 285 7.76 20.12 11.50
C PHE A 285 8.82 19.14 10.96
N LEU A 286 8.66 18.67 9.71
CA LEU A 286 9.58 17.69 9.13
C LEU A 286 11.01 18.23 9.02
N ALA A 287 11.18 19.53 8.75
CA ALA A 287 12.50 20.16 8.75
C ALA A 287 13.13 20.20 10.16
N ARG A 288 12.33 20.42 11.20
CA ARG A 288 12.80 20.41 12.59
C ARG A 288 13.20 19.02 13.05
N GLU A 289 12.45 17.99 12.64
CA GLU A 289 12.77 16.59 12.92
C GLU A 289 13.86 16.03 11.98
N GLU A 290 14.50 16.88 11.16
CA GLU A 290 15.52 16.52 10.18
C GLU A 290 15.10 15.37 9.24
N ALA A 291 13.79 15.22 9.02
CA ALA A 291 13.21 14.15 8.23
C ALA A 291 13.57 14.33 6.74
N SER A 292 13.94 13.24 6.09
CA SER A 292 14.02 13.20 4.62
C SER A 292 12.64 12.94 4.05
N TYR A 293 12.14 13.84 3.20
CA TYR A 293 10.80 13.71 2.61
C TYR A 293 10.72 14.39 1.25
N ILE A 294 9.66 14.07 0.51
CA ILE A 294 9.20 14.80 -0.67
C ILE A 294 7.76 15.24 -0.42
N MET A 295 7.52 16.55 -0.49
CA MET A 295 6.17 17.10 -0.55
C MET A 295 5.66 16.93 -1.98
N GLU A 296 4.74 16.00 -2.21
CA GLU A 296 4.32 15.63 -3.54
C GLU A 296 3.42 16.71 -4.16
N ALA A 297 3.87 17.26 -5.27
CA ALA A 297 3.15 18.28 -6.04
C ALA A 297 3.00 17.90 -7.52
N TYR A 298 3.64 16.83 -7.98
CA TYR A 298 3.56 16.37 -9.38
C TYR A 298 3.04 14.94 -9.47
N ASN A 299 3.50 14.05 -8.58
CA ASN A 299 3.14 12.64 -8.61
C ASN A 299 1.92 12.29 -7.73
N SER A 300 1.24 13.27 -7.15
CA SER A 300 0.20 13.03 -6.13
C SER A 300 -0.90 12.09 -6.63
N LYS A 301 -1.37 12.25 -7.88
CA LYS A 301 -2.31 11.31 -8.52
C LYS A 301 -1.73 9.87 -8.57
N ASN A 302 -0.50 9.72 -9.06
CA ASN A 302 0.14 8.40 -9.20
C ASN A 302 0.38 7.72 -7.83
N ILE A 303 0.76 8.50 -6.82
CA ILE A 303 1.03 7.99 -5.48
C ILE A 303 -0.26 7.66 -4.75
N TRP A 304 -1.29 8.49 -4.89
CA TRP A 304 -2.62 8.16 -4.37
C TRP A 304 -3.12 6.85 -4.98
N TRP A 305 -3.02 6.69 -6.31
CA TRP A 305 -3.36 5.44 -6.97
C TRP A 305 -2.54 4.26 -6.46
N ALA A 306 -1.21 4.42 -6.34
CA ALA A 306 -0.32 3.38 -5.81
C ALA A 306 -0.60 3.02 -4.34
N SER A 307 -1.15 3.97 -3.57
CA SER A 307 -1.53 3.77 -2.17
C SER A 307 -2.78 2.89 -2.02
N LEU A 308 -3.59 2.75 -3.06
CA LEU A 308 -4.81 1.95 -3.00
C LEU A 308 -4.49 0.45 -3.12
N PRO A 309 -5.02 -0.40 -2.22
CA PRO A 309 -4.85 -1.85 -2.27
C PRO A 309 -5.15 -2.44 -3.66
N GLY A 310 -4.25 -3.28 -4.18
CA GLY A 310 -4.45 -3.93 -5.48
C GLY A 310 -4.17 -3.07 -6.72
N MET A 311 -3.77 -1.80 -6.54
CA MET A 311 -3.29 -0.93 -7.63
C MET A 311 -1.76 -0.99 -7.71
N ALA A 312 -1.21 -2.05 -8.30
CA ALA A 312 0.23 -2.32 -8.29
C ALA A 312 1.04 -1.53 -9.35
N GLU A 313 0.42 -1.17 -10.47
CA GLU A 313 1.08 -0.53 -11.62
C GLU A 313 1.46 0.93 -11.42
N PRO A 314 0.63 1.77 -10.77
CA PRO A 314 1.00 3.14 -10.49
C PRO A 314 2.26 3.20 -9.63
N TYR A 315 3.14 4.17 -9.96
CA TYR A 315 4.40 4.37 -9.26
C TYR A 315 5.22 3.07 -9.14
N ALA A 316 5.35 2.28 -10.22
CA ALA A 316 6.05 0.99 -10.24
C ALA A 316 7.59 1.06 -10.36
N HIS A 317 8.16 2.27 -10.44
CA HIS A 317 9.62 2.48 -10.48
C HIS A 317 10.18 3.31 -9.30
N PRO A 318 9.76 3.07 -8.04
CA PRO A 318 10.40 3.69 -6.89
C PRO A 318 11.77 3.04 -6.65
N PRO A 319 12.60 3.56 -5.73
CA PRO A 319 13.84 2.88 -5.36
C PRO A 319 13.56 1.45 -4.89
N ALA A 320 14.35 0.53 -5.41
CA ALA A 320 14.32 -0.86 -4.96
C ALA A 320 15.12 -0.98 -3.66
N VAL A 321 14.49 -1.52 -2.62
CA VAL A 321 15.04 -1.59 -1.26
C VAL A 321 14.78 -2.98 -0.65
N GLY A 322 15.45 -3.25 0.47
CA GLY A 322 15.38 -4.51 1.16
C GLY A 322 15.22 -4.34 2.67
N PHE A 323 14.48 -5.27 3.26
CA PHE A 323 14.19 -5.36 4.70
C PHE A 323 14.55 -6.76 5.20
N ALA A 324 14.92 -6.92 6.46
CA ALA A 324 15.18 -8.23 7.04
C ALA A 324 13.88 -9.02 7.25
N SER A 325 12.78 -8.33 7.59
CA SER A 325 11.45 -8.93 7.65
C SER A 325 10.33 -7.91 7.46
N ILE A 326 9.09 -8.38 7.38
CA ILE A 326 7.90 -7.51 7.35
C ILE A 326 7.72 -6.72 8.66
N ASP A 327 8.33 -7.18 9.76
CA ASP A 327 8.23 -6.54 11.07
C ASP A 327 8.74 -5.09 11.05
N GLU A 328 9.77 -4.80 10.25
CA GLU A 328 10.31 -3.44 10.06
C GLU A 328 9.29 -2.46 9.45
N LEU A 329 8.20 -2.97 8.88
CA LEU A 329 7.16 -2.18 8.25
C LEU A 329 5.85 -2.17 9.05
N LEU A 330 5.67 -3.07 10.01
CA LEU A 330 4.44 -3.14 10.80
C LEU A 330 4.50 -2.14 11.95
N LEU A 331 3.34 -1.60 12.32
CA LEU A 331 3.29 -0.59 13.36
C LEU A 331 3.57 -1.21 14.75
N HIS A 332 4.68 -0.75 15.33
CA HIS A 332 5.01 -0.69 16.76
C HIS A 332 3.81 -0.55 17.70
N SER A 333 3.75 -1.08 18.92
CA SER A 333 3.20 -0.30 20.06
C SER A 333 4.32 0.59 20.60
N GLY A 334 4.01 1.76 21.14
CA GLY A 334 5.06 2.59 21.74
C GLY A 334 5.71 1.81 22.86
N ASP A 335 7.00 2.05 23.12
CA ASP A 335 7.51 1.74 24.45
C ASP A 335 6.69 2.62 25.39
N GLU A 336 5.85 2.01 26.23
CA GLU A 336 5.39 2.66 27.45
C GLU A 336 6.65 2.92 28.28
N GLU A 337 7.33 4.04 28.02
CA GLU A 337 8.20 4.63 29.03
C GLU A 337 7.28 4.99 30.20
N ASN A 338 7.58 4.34 31.32
CA ASN A 338 6.87 4.40 32.58
C ASN A 338 6.38 5.80 32.96
N VAL A 339 5.18 5.82 33.53
CA VAL A 339 4.63 6.85 34.44
C VAL A 339 5.69 7.58 35.25
#